data_AF-A0A6B3H016-F1
#
_entry.id   AF-A0A6B3H016-F1
#
_cell.length_a   1.000
_cell.length_b   1.000
_cell.length_c   1.000
_cell.angle_alpha   90.00
_cell.angle_beta   90.00
_cell.angle_gamma   90.00
#
_symmetry.space_group_name_H-M   'P 1'
#
loop_
_entity.id
_entity.type
_entity.pdbx_description
1 polymer ?
#
loop_
_entity_poly.entity_id
_entity_poly.type
_entity_poly.pdbx_seq_one_letter_code
_entity_poly.pdbx_strand_id
1 'polypeptide(L)'
;MAISVFDLFSVGIGPSSSHTVGPMRAARMFARRLKNEGLLAHTASIRAELYGSLGATGHGHGTPKAVLLGLEGESPQTVDVESADTRVEEIRSTGRINLLGMHEIPFAFDDDLVLHRRKALPYHANGMTVFAYDTEGAPVLEKTYYSVGGGFV
;
A
#
# COMPACT_ATOMS: atom_id res chain seq x y z
N MET A 1 3.24 23.47 14.67
CA MET A 1 2.61 22.14 14.64
C MET A 1 2.54 21.64 16.07
N ALA A 2 1.36 21.28 16.57
CA ALA A 2 1.22 20.70 17.91
C ALA A 2 1.35 19.17 17.81
N ILE A 3 2.14 18.55 18.69
CA ILE A 3 2.30 17.10 18.78
C ILE A 3 1.44 16.61 19.95
N SER A 4 0.53 15.68 19.68
CA SER A 4 -0.33 15.06 20.68
C SER A 4 0.30 13.78 21.25
N VAL A 5 -0.11 13.38 22.47
CA VAL A 5 0.26 12.07 23.03
C VAL A 5 -0.21 10.91 22.14
N PHE A 6 -1.31 11.10 21.41
CA PHE A 6 -1.83 10.11 20.45
C PHE A 6 -1.00 10.03 19.16
N ASP A 7 -0.17 11.02 18.87
CA ASP A 7 0.80 10.98 17.76
C ASP A 7 2.06 10.18 18.14
N LEU A 8 2.38 10.16 19.45
CA LEU A 8 3.52 9.43 19.99
C LEU A 8 3.19 7.94 20.23
N PHE A 9 1.96 7.66 20.69
CA PHE A 9 1.50 6.30 20.98
C PHE A 9 0.31 5.96 20.08
N SER A 10 0.56 5.14 19.06
CA SER A 10 -0.48 4.67 18.14
C SER A 10 -0.56 3.14 18.11
N VAL A 11 -1.79 2.62 18.06
CA VAL A 11 -2.05 1.21 17.81
C VAL A 11 -1.84 0.94 16.33
N GLY A 12 -1.07 -0.09 16.01
CA GLY A 12 -0.74 -0.48 14.65
C GLY A 12 -0.26 -1.91 14.56
N ILE A 13 -0.17 -2.42 13.33
CA ILE A 13 0.43 -3.73 13.04
C ILE A 13 1.96 -3.62 12.98
N GLY A 14 2.64 -4.56 13.64
CA GLY A 14 4.10 -4.70 13.56
C GLY A 14 4.57 -5.30 12.24
N PRO A 15 5.89 -5.35 11.98
CA PRO A 15 6.98 -5.02 12.91
C PRO A 15 7.44 -3.56 12.88
N SER A 16 7.01 -2.71 11.94
CA SER A 16 7.58 -1.38 11.75
C SER A 16 6.56 -0.30 11.43
N SER A 17 6.59 0.82 12.16
CA SER A 17 5.71 1.97 11.87
C SER A 17 6.03 2.61 10.51
N SER A 18 7.30 2.67 10.12
CA SER A 18 7.70 3.30 8.85
C SER A 18 7.57 2.35 7.66
N HIS A 19 7.76 1.05 7.86
CA HIS A 19 7.78 0.06 6.77
C HIS A 19 6.52 -0.81 6.71
N THR A 20 5.66 -0.78 7.72
CA THR A 20 4.40 -1.54 7.75
C THR A 20 3.21 -0.58 7.85
N VAL A 21 3.14 0.22 8.92
CA VAL A 21 1.98 1.13 9.16
C VAL A 21 1.87 2.21 8.09
N GLY A 22 2.98 2.89 7.75
CA GLY A 22 3.01 3.92 6.71
C GLY A 22 2.55 3.40 5.34
N PRO A 23 3.22 2.38 4.77
CA PRO A 23 2.82 1.81 3.47
C PRO A 23 1.37 1.32 3.42
N MET A 24 0.87 0.70 4.48
CA MET A 24 -0.53 0.29 4.57
C MET A 24 -1.50 1.47 4.54
N ARG A 25 -1.20 2.55 5.30
CA ARG A 25 -1.98 3.79 5.24
C ARG A 25 -1.96 4.42 3.86
N ALA A 26 -0.79 4.50 3.24
CA ALA A 26 -0.60 5.06 1.91
C ALA A 26 -1.42 4.29 0.85
N ALA A 27 -1.37 2.97 0.87
CA ALA A 27 -2.14 2.10 -0.01
C ALA A 27 -3.65 2.28 0.19
N ARG A 28 -4.11 2.31 1.45
CA ARG A 28 -5.52 2.58 1.78
C ARG A 28 -5.97 3.97 1.33
N MET A 29 -5.13 4.99 1.49
CA MET A 29 -5.40 6.35 1.03
C MET A 29 -5.56 6.39 -0.50
N PHE A 30 -4.72 5.67 -1.24
CA PHE A 30 -4.83 5.54 -2.68
C PHE A 30 -6.14 4.89 -3.11
N ALA A 31 -6.48 3.72 -2.56
CA ALA A 31 -7.71 3.01 -2.90
C ALA A 31 -8.97 3.84 -2.55
N ARG A 32 -8.98 4.53 -1.40
CA ARG A 32 -10.06 5.46 -1.03
C ARG A 32 -10.15 6.65 -1.98
N ARG A 33 -9.03 7.14 -2.49
CA ARG A 33 -9.01 8.23 -3.48
C ARG A 33 -9.66 7.80 -4.79
N LEU A 34 -9.33 6.60 -5.30
CA LEU A 34 -10.01 6.04 -6.47
C LEU A 34 -11.53 6.02 -6.27
N LYS A 35 -12.00 5.56 -5.12
CA LYS A 35 -13.43 5.55 -4.79
C LYS A 35 -14.03 6.96 -4.76
N ASN A 36 -13.41 7.87 -4.02
CA ASN A 36 -13.94 9.22 -3.81
C ASN A 36 -13.97 10.06 -5.10
N GLU A 37 -13.06 9.80 -6.03
CA GLU A 37 -13.01 10.46 -7.35
C GLU A 37 -13.86 9.72 -8.41
N GLY A 38 -14.58 8.66 -8.05
CA GLY A 38 -15.42 7.89 -9.00
C GLY A 38 -14.63 7.01 -9.98
N LEU A 39 -13.34 6.80 -9.72
CA LEU A 39 -12.41 6.08 -10.59
C LEU A 39 -12.31 4.58 -10.28
N LEU A 40 -12.78 4.15 -9.11
CA LEU A 40 -12.62 2.76 -8.63
C LEU A 40 -13.18 1.74 -9.63
N ALA A 41 -14.42 1.94 -10.09
CA ALA A 41 -15.08 1.03 -11.03
C ALA A 41 -14.43 0.99 -12.42
N HIS A 42 -13.66 2.03 -12.77
CA HIS A 42 -12.94 2.15 -14.04
C HIS A 42 -11.50 1.61 -13.95
N THR A 43 -11.04 1.26 -12.76
CA THR A 43 -9.69 0.74 -12.56
C THR A 43 -9.66 -0.74 -12.95
N ALA A 44 -8.83 -1.11 -13.92
CA ALA A 44 -8.65 -2.47 -14.38
C ALA A 44 -7.38 -3.13 -13.84
N SER A 45 -6.35 -2.35 -13.52
CA SER A 45 -5.13 -2.84 -12.88
C SER A 45 -4.49 -1.80 -11.96
N ILE A 46 -3.68 -2.26 -11.01
CA ILE A 46 -2.90 -1.41 -10.11
C ILE A 46 -1.47 -1.90 -10.09
N ARG A 47 -0.52 -0.95 -10.02
CA ARG A 47 0.89 -1.23 -9.75
C ARG A 47 1.37 -0.40 -8.57
N ALA A 48 2.07 -1.02 -7.63
CA ALA A 48 2.71 -0.38 -6.49
C ALA A 48 4.23 -0.54 -6.58
N GLU A 49 4.94 0.57 -6.63
CA GLU A 49 6.40 0.60 -6.67
C GLU A 49 6.97 1.21 -5.37
N LEU A 50 7.92 0.51 -4.77
CA LEU A 50 8.55 0.86 -3.50
C LEU A 50 10.00 1.25 -3.75
N TYR A 51 10.42 2.39 -3.21
CA TYR A 51 11.72 3.00 -3.48
C TYR A 51 12.53 3.20 -2.20
N GLY A 52 13.84 3.42 -2.38
CA GLY A 52 14.78 3.71 -1.31
C GLY A 52 14.79 2.61 -0.25
N SER A 53 14.64 2.99 1.01
CA SER A 53 14.71 2.05 2.13
C SER A 53 13.51 1.09 2.18
N LEU A 54 12.32 1.52 1.72
CA LEU A 54 11.16 0.64 1.53
C LEU A 54 11.45 -0.44 0.48
N GLY A 55 12.03 -0.06 -0.66
CA GLY A 55 12.42 -1.01 -1.70
C GLY A 55 13.55 -1.96 -1.27
N ALA A 56 14.52 -1.46 -0.49
CA ALA A 56 15.68 -2.24 -0.07
C ALA A 56 15.38 -3.23 1.08
N THR A 57 14.56 -2.83 2.05
CA THR A 57 14.36 -3.60 3.30
C THR A 57 12.91 -4.00 3.55
N GLY A 58 11.97 -3.56 2.72
CA GLY A 58 10.54 -3.73 2.98
C GLY A 58 10.08 -5.19 3.04
N HIS A 59 10.76 -6.11 2.34
CA HIS A 59 10.44 -7.53 2.42
C HIS A 59 10.57 -8.08 3.85
N GLY A 60 11.66 -7.76 4.56
CA GLY A 60 11.88 -8.19 5.94
C GLY A 60 10.97 -7.50 6.97
N HIS A 61 10.28 -6.42 6.56
CA HIS A 61 9.38 -5.66 7.42
C HIS A 61 7.89 -5.89 7.09
N GLY A 62 7.57 -6.84 6.21
CA GLY A 62 6.20 -7.11 5.80
C GLY A 62 5.55 -5.99 4.98
N THR A 63 6.34 -5.12 4.35
CA THR A 63 5.83 -4.01 3.52
C THR A 63 4.92 -4.50 2.37
N PRO A 64 5.24 -5.58 1.63
CA PRO A 64 4.34 -6.12 0.61
C PRO A 64 2.95 -6.45 1.18
N LYS A 65 2.91 -7.19 2.31
CA LYS A 65 1.66 -7.53 3.01
C LYS A 65 0.87 -6.29 3.39
N ALA A 66 1.55 -5.31 3.99
CA ALA A 66 0.96 -4.04 4.39
C ALA A 66 0.31 -3.29 3.21
N VAL A 67 0.98 -3.24 2.06
CA VAL A 67 0.46 -2.58 0.85
C VAL A 67 -0.80 -3.30 0.34
N LEU A 68 -0.78 -4.63 0.24
CA LEU A 68 -1.93 -5.40 -0.24
C LEU A 68 -3.17 -5.21 0.65
N LEU A 69 -3.01 -5.40 1.96
CA LEU A 69 -4.11 -5.25 2.91
C LEU A 69 -4.64 -3.81 2.89
N GLY A 70 -3.75 -2.82 2.78
CA GLY A 70 -4.13 -1.42 2.62
C GLY A 70 -4.97 -1.18 1.35
N LEU A 71 -4.60 -1.75 0.20
CA LEU A 71 -5.37 -1.65 -1.05
C LEU A 71 -6.76 -2.30 -0.92
N GLU A 72 -6.88 -3.40 -0.18
CA GLU A 72 -8.18 -4.03 0.14
C GLU A 72 -9.01 -3.25 1.18
N GLY A 73 -8.47 -2.14 1.71
CA GLY A 73 -9.20 -1.20 2.57
C GLY A 73 -8.93 -1.35 4.06
N GLU A 74 -8.10 -2.32 4.45
CA GLU A 74 -7.73 -2.58 5.84
C GLU A 74 -6.98 -1.39 6.46
N SER A 75 -7.07 -1.31 7.79
CA SER A 75 -6.43 -0.27 8.59
C SER A 75 -5.37 -0.89 9.50
N PRO A 76 -4.18 -0.27 9.67
CA PRO A 76 -3.20 -0.77 10.65
C PRO A 76 -3.75 -0.91 12.08
N GLN A 77 -4.78 -0.12 12.42
CA GLN A 77 -5.38 -0.10 13.76
C GLN A 77 -6.36 -1.24 13.99
N THR A 78 -6.96 -1.80 12.94
CA THR A 78 -8.10 -2.74 13.05
C THR A 78 -7.93 -3.99 12.21
N VAL A 79 -6.84 -4.10 11.45
CA VAL A 79 -6.56 -5.27 10.63
C VAL A 79 -6.48 -6.51 11.51
N ASP A 80 -7.16 -7.57 11.09
CA ASP A 80 -7.04 -8.87 11.74
C ASP A 80 -5.67 -9.47 11.41
N VAL A 81 -4.82 -9.53 12.43
CA VAL A 81 -3.45 -10.04 12.31
C VAL A 81 -3.40 -11.55 12.12
N GLU A 82 -4.44 -12.27 12.52
CA GLU A 82 -4.50 -13.74 12.42
C GLU A 82 -4.77 -14.17 10.98
N SER A 83 -5.68 -13.49 10.28
CA SER A 83 -6.03 -13.79 8.88
C SER A 83 -5.17 -13.08 7.83
N ALA A 84 -4.39 -12.07 8.23
CA ALA A 84 -3.59 -11.24 7.33
C ALA A 84 -2.66 -12.04 6.40
N ASP A 85 -1.96 -13.05 6.92
CA ASP A 85 -1.03 -13.85 6.12
C ASP A 85 -1.77 -14.79 5.15
N THR A 86 -2.88 -15.38 5.60
CA THR A 86 -3.77 -16.19 4.73
C THR A 86 -4.29 -15.36 3.57
N ARG A 87 -4.74 -14.12 3.85
CA ARG A 87 -5.29 -13.25 2.80
C ARG A 87 -4.25 -12.87 1.75
N VAL A 88 -3.00 -12.59 2.15
CA VAL A 88 -1.92 -12.31 1.20
C VAL A 88 -1.63 -13.53 0.32
N GLU A 89 -1.70 -14.74 0.88
CA GLU A 89 -1.48 -15.96 0.10
C GLU A 89 -2.63 -16.25 -0.87
N GLU A 90 -3.86 -15.92 -0.51
CA GLU A 90 -5.00 -15.95 -1.43
C GLU A 90 -4.81 -14.99 -2.61
N ILE A 91 -4.37 -13.76 -2.37
CA ILE A 91 -4.09 -12.79 -3.45
C ILE A 91 -3.02 -13.34 -4.39
N ARG A 92 -1.94 -13.92 -3.85
CA ARG A 92 -0.86 -14.51 -4.64
C ARG A 92 -1.31 -15.70 -5.48
N SER A 93 -2.06 -16.61 -4.87
CA SER A 93 -2.50 -17.86 -5.52
C SER A 93 -3.59 -17.61 -6.57
N THR A 94 -4.48 -16.66 -6.33
CA THR A 94 -5.57 -16.33 -7.25
C THR A 94 -5.18 -15.31 -8.32
N GLY A 95 -4.15 -14.50 -8.08
CA GLY A 95 -3.78 -13.38 -8.93
C GLY A 95 -4.86 -12.30 -8.99
N ARG A 96 -5.60 -12.12 -7.89
CA ARG A 96 -6.72 -11.17 -7.76
C ARG A 96 -6.59 -10.37 -6.48
N ILE A 97 -6.96 -9.10 -6.54
CA ILE A 97 -7.05 -8.22 -5.36
C ILE A 97 -8.41 -7.51 -5.36
N ASN A 98 -9.05 -7.43 -4.19
CA ASN A 98 -10.37 -6.80 -4.06
C ASN A 98 -10.24 -5.40 -3.46
N LEU A 99 -10.14 -4.39 -4.33
CA LEU A 99 -9.91 -3.00 -3.90
C LEU A 99 -11.03 -2.51 -3.00
N LEU A 100 -10.67 -2.06 -1.79
CA LEU A 100 -11.59 -1.69 -0.71
C LEU A 100 -12.62 -2.78 -0.34
N GLY A 101 -12.41 -4.04 -0.73
CA GLY A 101 -13.42 -5.09 -0.62
C GLY A 101 -14.61 -4.92 -1.57
N MET A 102 -14.52 -4.02 -2.56
CA MET A 102 -15.64 -3.61 -3.43
C MET A 102 -15.43 -3.91 -4.91
N HIS A 103 -14.19 -3.90 -5.40
CA HIS A 103 -13.88 -3.99 -6.83
C HIS A 103 -12.69 -4.91 -7.06
N GLU A 104 -12.98 -6.13 -7.52
CA GLU A 104 -11.94 -7.14 -7.78
C GLU A 104 -11.29 -6.93 -9.15
N ILE A 105 -9.96 -6.90 -9.17
CA ILE A 105 -9.15 -6.74 -10.37
C ILE A 105 -8.05 -7.82 -10.42
N PRO A 106 -7.53 -8.16 -11.62
CA PRO A 106 -6.29 -8.91 -11.74
C PRO A 106 -5.14 -8.22 -11.01
N PHE A 107 -4.27 -9.02 -10.37
CA PHE A 107 -3.08 -8.53 -9.68
C PHE A 107 -1.99 -9.61 -9.69
N ALA A 108 -0.97 -9.42 -10.52
CA ALA A 108 0.20 -10.29 -10.58
C ALA A 108 1.21 -9.86 -9.52
N PHE A 109 1.24 -10.56 -8.37
CA PHE A 109 2.00 -10.13 -7.19
C PHE A 109 3.45 -9.70 -7.49
N ASP A 110 4.19 -10.47 -8.28
CA ASP A 110 5.61 -10.18 -8.56
C ASP A 110 5.83 -9.05 -9.59
N ASP A 111 4.85 -8.80 -10.47
CA ASP A 111 4.95 -7.79 -11.54
C ASP A 111 4.33 -6.44 -11.12
N ASP A 112 3.23 -6.50 -10.37
CA ASP A 112 2.44 -5.35 -9.94
C ASP A 112 2.91 -4.79 -8.59
N LEU A 113 3.68 -5.54 -7.78
CA LEU A 113 4.29 -5.05 -6.55
C LEU A 113 5.82 -5.08 -6.62
N VAL A 114 6.42 -3.95 -6.98
CA VAL A 114 7.84 -3.88 -7.31
C VAL A 114 8.65 -3.21 -6.21
N LEU A 115 9.68 -3.89 -5.71
CA LEU A 115 10.63 -3.38 -4.73
C LEU A 115 11.93 -2.94 -5.41
N HIS A 116 12.09 -1.64 -5.64
CA HIS A 116 13.31 -1.09 -6.21
C HIS A 116 14.41 -0.97 -5.16
N ARG A 117 15.31 -1.95 -5.11
CA ARG A 117 16.43 -1.97 -4.14
C ARG A 117 17.47 -0.86 -4.33
N ARG A 118 17.55 -0.27 -5.54
CA ARG A 118 18.61 0.70 -5.92
C ARG A 118 18.09 2.02 -6.47
N LYS A 119 16.77 2.18 -6.62
CA LYS A 119 16.16 3.46 -7.03
C LYS A 119 15.63 4.18 -5.80
N ALA A 120 15.83 5.48 -5.75
CA ALA A 120 15.31 6.34 -4.70
C ALA A 120 14.49 7.48 -5.33
N LEU A 121 13.52 7.98 -4.59
CA LEU A 121 12.81 9.20 -4.93
C LEU A 121 13.50 10.41 -4.27
N PRO A 122 13.40 11.61 -4.85
CA PRO A 122 14.23 12.75 -4.45
C PRO A 122 13.89 13.32 -3.06
N TYR A 123 12.67 13.14 -2.58
CA TYR A 123 12.19 13.81 -1.36
C TYR A 123 12.53 13.06 -0.06
N HIS A 124 12.26 11.76 0.01
CA HIS A 124 12.46 10.98 1.23
C HIS A 124 12.81 9.53 0.89
N ALA A 125 13.60 8.88 1.76
CA ALA A 125 14.12 7.53 1.55
C ALA A 125 13.01 6.46 1.54
N ASN A 126 11.85 6.73 2.15
CA ASN A 126 10.72 5.80 2.20
C ASN A 126 9.63 6.26 1.24
N GLY A 127 9.86 6.05 -0.05
CA GLY A 127 8.92 6.45 -1.09
C GLY A 127 8.14 5.27 -1.65
N MET A 128 6.86 5.50 -1.93
CA MET A 128 5.99 4.54 -2.62
C MET A 128 5.17 5.27 -3.68
N THR A 129 5.14 4.77 -4.90
CA THR A 129 4.25 5.28 -5.96
C THR A 129 3.25 4.20 -6.31
N VAL A 130 1.97 4.57 -6.36
CA VAL A 130 0.89 3.68 -6.79
C VAL A 130 0.25 4.24 -8.04
N PHE A 131 0.08 3.35 -9.02
CA PHE A 131 -0.49 3.62 -10.33
C PHE A 131 -1.77 2.79 -10.48
N ALA A 132 -2.79 3.38 -11.07
CA ALA A 132 -4.01 2.70 -11.50
C ALA A 132 -4.20 2.93 -12.99
N TYR A 133 -4.64 1.90 -13.70
CA TYR A 133 -4.89 1.94 -15.15
C TYR A 133 -6.31 1.47 -15.45
N ASP A 134 -6.87 1.92 -16.56
CA ASP A 134 -8.15 1.45 -17.07
C ASP A 134 -7.99 0.19 -17.96
N THR A 135 -9.09 -0.26 -18.56
CA THR A 135 -9.13 -1.45 -19.41
C THR A 135 -8.31 -1.31 -20.70
N GLU A 136 -8.00 -0.08 -21.13
CA GLU A 136 -7.18 0.20 -22.30
C GLU A 136 -5.69 0.37 -21.92
N GLY A 137 -5.36 0.29 -20.63
CA GLY A 137 -4.03 0.52 -20.08
C GLY A 137 -3.66 1.99 -19.94
N ALA A 138 -4.63 2.91 -20.08
CA ALA A 138 -4.39 4.33 -19.87
C ALA A 138 -4.33 4.66 -18.36
N PRO A 139 -3.45 5.59 -17.94
CA PRO A 139 -3.31 5.93 -16.54
C PRO A 139 -4.56 6.66 -16.02
N VAL A 140 -5.17 6.10 -14.98
CA VAL A 140 -6.35 6.64 -14.29
C VAL A 140 -5.93 7.53 -13.11
N LEU A 141 -4.96 7.06 -12.33
CA LEU A 141 -4.45 7.80 -11.18
C LEU A 141 -3.00 7.39 -10.88
N GLU A 142 -2.16 8.37 -10.61
CA GLU A 142 -0.80 8.18 -10.11
C GLU A 142 -0.61 9.03 -8.85
N LYS A 143 -0.12 8.40 -7.78
CA LYS A 143 0.25 9.11 -6.55
C LYS A 143 1.50 8.55 -5.90
N THR A 144 2.36 9.48 -5.49
CA THR A 144 3.54 9.21 -4.69
C THR A 144 3.29 9.59 -3.23
N TYR A 145 3.68 8.71 -2.33
CA TYR A 145 3.53 8.82 -0.87
C TYR A 145 4.89 8.64 -0.20
N TYR A 146 5.08 9.26 0.97
CA TYR A 146 6.33 9.18 1.72
C TYR A 146 6.07 8.81 3.18
N SER A 147 6.58 7.66 3.62
CA SER A 147 6.48 7.26 5.03
C SER A 147 7.58 7.91 5.86
N VAL A 148 7.27 9.05 6.49
CA VAL A 148 8.25 9.96 7.14
C VAL A 148 8.54 9.63 8.61
N GLY A 149 8.02 8.52 9.12
CA GLY A 149 8.22 8.07 10.52
C GLY A 149 6.94 8.19 11.36
N GLY A 150 6.86 7.45 12.47
CA GLY A 150 5.66 7.41 13.33
C GLY A 150 4.39 6.86 12.67
N GLY A 151 4.49 6.32 11.45
CA GLY A 151 3.33 5.91 10.65
C GLY A 151 2.65 7.06 9.88
N PHE A 152 3.24 8.26 9.85
CA PHE A 152 2.78 9.37 9.03
C PHE A 152 3.17 9.17 7.55
N VAL A 153 2.28 9.62 6.65
CA VAL A 153 2.36 9.45 5.19
C VAL A 153 1.95 10.75 4.51
#